data_AF-A0A9D7HZL1-F1
#
_entry.id   AF-A0A9D7HZL1-F1
#
_cell.length_a   1.000
_cell.length_b   1.000
_cell.length_c   1.000
_cell.angle_alpha   90.00
_cell.angle_beta   90.00
_cell.angle_gamma   90.00
#
_symmetry.space_group_name_H-M   'P 1'
#
loop_
_entity.id
_entity.type
_entity.pdbx_description
1 polymer ?
#
loop_
_entity_poly.entity_id
_entity_poly.type
_entity_poly.pdbx_seq_one_letter_code
_entity_poly.pdbx_strand_id
1 'polypeptide(L)'
;MGNDSVYITLNSTDKNGNRLKPEIMVVKAKDDHFILKGKTVSTKNAWGAIGGPNTRKNFSFYLETGDIKINGQIDALDNLSVSGTKTNDENSKVRGFTNAVYQRIRPLRESLKDISKESAAYEEMVNSVDTKV
;
A
#
# COMPACT_ATOMS: atom_id res chain seq x y z
N MET A 1 1.39 26.15 5.27
CA MET A 1 1.18 24.73 4.94
C MET A 1 1.90 23.93 6.02
N GLY A 2 1.22 23.13 6.85
CA GLY A 2 1.89 22.57 8.05
C GLY A 2 1.06 21.71 9.01
N ASN A 3 -0.01 21.04 8.53
CA ASN A 3 -0.89 20.24 9.39
C ASN A 3 -0.97 18.76 9.00
N ASP A 4 -0.19 18.30 8.03
CA ASP A 4 -0.25 16.90 7.62
C ASP A 4 0.35 16.01 8.70
N SER A 5 -0.36 14.93 9.01
CA SER A 5 0.02 13.96 10.03
C SER A 5 -0.06 12.56 9.44
N VAL A 6 0.91 11.72 9.77
CA VAL A 6 0.88 10.29 9.50
C VAL A 6 0.56 9.54 10.78
N TYR A 7 -0.42 8.65 10.70
CA TYR A 7 -0.80 7.72 11.75
C TYR A 7 -0.24 6.35 11.38
N ILE A 8 0.64 5.80 12.20
CA ILE A 8 1.19 4.46 12.00
C ILE A 8 0.54 3.55 13.02
N THR A 9 -0.17 2.55 12.52
CA THR A 9 -0.85 1.53 13.32
C THR A 9 -0.10 0.21 13.21
N LEU A 10 0.27 -0.34 14.36
CA LEU A 10 0.86 -1.66 14.48
C LEU A 10 -0.19 -2.62 15.02
N ASN A 11 -0.64 -3.53 14.16
CA ASN A 11 -1.52 -4.62 14.58
C ASN A 11 -0.64 -5.79 15.03
N SER A 12 -0.76 -6.19 16.29
CA SER A 12 -0.09 -7.36 16.84
C SER A 12 -1.12 -8.40 17.30
N THR A 13 -0.70 -9.65 17.37
CA THR A 13 -1.48 -10.74 17.97
C THR A 13 -0.74 -11.29 19.19
N ASP A 14 -1.48 -11.81 20.17
CA ASP A 14 -0.89 -12.54 21.29
C ASP A 14 -0.43 -13.94 20.84
N LYS A 15 0.19 -14.69 21.76
CA LYS A 15 0.65 -16.07 21.53
C LYS A 15 -0.46 -17.07 21.16
N ASN A 16 -1.72 -16.71 21.38
CA ASN A 16 -2.89 -17.52 21.07
C ASN A 16 -3.58 -17.05 19.77
N GLY A 17 -2.99 -16.08 19.05
CA GLY A 17 -3.55 -15.52 17.82
C GLY A 17 -4.64 -14.46 18.04
N ASN A 18 -4.94 -14.08 19.29
CA ASN A 18 -5.92 -13.03 19.56
C ASN A 18 -5.35 -11.67 19.17
N ARG A 19 -6.17 -10.84 18.52
CA ARG A 19 -5.78 -9.49 18.15
C ARG A 19 -5.58 -8.64 19.40
N LEU A 20 -4.37 -8.10 19.56
CA LEU A 20 -4.06 -7.13 20.60
C LEU A 20 -4.59 -5.75 20.21
N LYS A 21 -4.76 -4.89 21.22
CA LYS A 21 -5.07 -3.48 20.99
C LYS A 21 -3.98 -2.88 20.08
N PRO A 22 -4.36 -2.24 18.95
CA PRO A 22 -3.37 -1.65 18.06
C PRO A 22 -2.58 -0.55 18.75
N GLU A 23 -1.28 -0.52 18.52
CA GLU A 23 -0.43 0.60 18.90
C GLU A 23 -0.48 1.65 17.79
N ILE A 24 -0.75 2.90 18.16
CA ILE A 24 -0.85 4.01 17.20
C ILE A 24 0.23 5.03 17.54
N MET A 25 1.10 5.30 16.56
CA MET A 25 2.05 6.41 16.59
C MET A 25 1.56 7.51 15.66
N VAL A 26 1.64 8.76 16.10
CA VAL A 26 1.25 9.92 15.30
C VAL A 26 2.45 10.82 15.12
N VAL A 27 2.78 11.14 13.88
CA VAL A 27 3.89 12.02 13.54
C VAL A 27 3.43 13.11 12.62
N LYS A 28 3.73 14.36 12.99
CA LYS A 28 3.45 15.54 12.18
C LYS A 28 4.56 15.73 11.16
N ALA A 29 4.19 16.23 9.98
CA ALA A 29 5.16 16.61 8.99
C ALA A 29 6.04 17.77 9.51
N LYS A 30 7.32 17.71 9.18
CA LYS A 30 8.26 18.82 9.34
C LYS A 30 8.98 19.00 8.01
N ASP A 31 8.92 20.21 7.47
CA ASP A 31 9.53 20.55 6.17
C ASP A 31 9.08 19.57 5.06
N ASP A 32 7.79 19.24 5.02
CA ASP A 32 7.16 18.27 4.10
C ASP A 32 7.62 16.80 4.24
N HIS A 33 8.32 16.46 5.32
CA HIS A 33 8.79 15.10 5.59
C HIS A 33 8.25 14.56 6.93
N PHE A 34 8.06 13.25 7.00
CA PHE A 34 7.79 12.53 8.25
C PHE A 34 9.05 11.79 8.68
N ILE A 35 9.51 12.00 9.91
CA ILE A 35 10.68 11.30 10.45
C ILE A 35 10.25 10.57 11.73
N LEU A 36 10.46 9.26 11.73
CA LEU A 36 10.20 8.39 12.88
C LEU A 36 11.48 7.69 13.31
N LYS A 37 11.66 7.54 14.61
CA LYS A 37 12.75 6.76 15.21
C LYS A 37 12.15 5.84 16.26
N GLY A 38 12.62 4.60 16.30
CA GLY A 38 12.09 3.60 17.21
C GLY A 38 12.97 2.36 17.29
N LYS A 39 12.50 1.37 18.05
CA LYS A 39 13.13 0.06 18.15
C LYS A 39 12.08 -1.00 17.84
N THR A 40 12.49 -2.06 17.16
CA THR A 40 11.68 -3.26 16.96
C THR A 40 12.49 -4.50 17.32
N VAL A 41 11.81 -5.54 17.82
CA VAL A 41 12.41 -6.84 18.16
C VAL A 41 12.23 -7.86 17.04
N SER A 42 11.35 -7.60 16.09
CA SER A 42 11.07 -8.46 14.95
C SER A 42 10.47 -7.67 13.79
N THR A 43 10.52 -8.26 12.59
CA THR A 43 9.83 -7.71 11.41
C THR A 43 8.32 -7.81 11.61
N LYS A 44 7.60 -6.70 11.45
CA LYS A 44 6.13 -6.64 11.57
C LYS A 44 5.51 -5.88 10.42
N ASN A 45 4.30 -6.25 10.01
CA ASN A 45 3.53 -5.45 9.06
C ASN A 45 2.93 -4.23 9.78
N ALA A 46 3.15 -3.04 9.22
CA ALA A 46 2.70 -1.77 9.73
C ALA A 46 1.81 -1.07 8.71
N TRP A 47 0.80 -0.34 9.19
CA TRP A 47 -0.12 0.43 8.35
C TRP A 47 0.06 1.92 8.63
N GLY A 48 0.39 2.69 7.60
CA GLY A 48 0.43 4.14 7.63
C GLY A 48 -0.86 4.74 7.07
N ALA A 49 -1.33 5.84 7.65
CA ALA A 49 -2.53 6.56 7.25
C ALA A 49 -2.27 8.07 7.26
N ILE A 50 -2.39 8.73 6.10
CA ILE A 50 -2.10 10.16 5.94
C ILE A 50 -3.38 10.99 6.14
N GLY A 51 -3.33 11.97 7.04
CA GLY A 51 -4.42 12.89 7.32
C GLY A 51 -5.47 12.38 8.32
N GLY A 52 -5.25 11.23 8.96
CA GLY A 52 -6.14 10.71 10.01
C GLY A 52 -6.25 9.17 10.01
N PRO A 53 -6.70 8.54 11.10
CA PRO A 53 -6.83 7.09 11.20
C PRO A 53 -7.94 6.50 10.31
N ASN A 54 -8.94 7.30 9.93
CA ASN A 54 -10.08 6.88 9.10
C ASN A 54 -9.94 7.28 7.62
N THR A 55 -8.73 7.70 7.20
CA THR A 55 -8.47 8.09 5.82
C THR A 55 -8.45 6.89 4.89
N ARG A 56 -8.89 7.10 3.65
CA ARG A 56 -8.65 6.15 2.55
C ARG A 56 -7.20 6.19 2.06
N LYS A 57 -6.45 7.23 2.45
CA LYS A 57 -5.05 7.44 2.09
C LYS A 57 -4.13 6.64 3.01
N ASN A 58 -4.21 5.30 2.90
CA ASN A 58 -3.41 4.38 3.69
C ASN A 58 -2.42 3.59 2.83
N PHE A 59 -1.36 3.11 3.47
CA PHE A 59 -0.34 2.27 2.87
C PHE A 59 0.17 1.28 3.92
N SER A 60 0.81 0.20 3.47
CA SER A 60 1.45 -0.76 4.37
C SER A 60 2.92 -0.95 4.03
N PHE A 61 3.72 -1.25 5.05
CA PHE A 61 5.15 -1.48 4.95
C PHE A 61 5.60 -2.45 6.06
N TYR A 62 6.82 -2.96 5.95
CA TYR A 62 7.41 -3.79 7.00
C TYR A 62 8.25 -2.93 7.95
N LEU A 63 7.88 -2.92 9.23
CA LEU A 63 8.72 -2.37 10.28
C LEU A 63 9.79 -3.39 10.64
N GLU A 64 11.04 -3.10 10.31
CA GLU A 64 12.20 -3.94 10.59
C GLU A 64 13.44 -3.10 10.92
N THR A 65 14.51 -3.74 11.38
CA THR A 65 15.75 -3.05 11.74
C THR A 65 16.43 -2.46 10.50
N GLY A 66 16.63 -1.14 10.50
CA GLY A 66 17.32 -0.41 9.44
C GLY A 66 16.67 0.94 9.17
N ASP A 67 17.23 1.68 8.21
CA ASP A 67 16.68 2.96 7.76
C ASP A 67 15.64 2.70 6.67
N ILE A 68 14.35 2.87 7.01
CA ILE A 68 13.25 2.68 6.07
C ILE A 68 12.89 4.03 5.44
N LYS A 69 12.87 4.09 4.11
CA LYS A 69 12.46 5.26 3.33
C LYS A 69 11.17 4.97 2.59
N ILE A 70 10.19 5.86 2.72
CA ILE A 70 8.90 5.75 2.04
C ILE A 70 8.75 6.97 1.14
N ASN A 71 8.61 6.74 -0.17
CA ASN A 71 8.46 7.79 -1.16
C ASN A 71 7.20 7.53 -2.00
N GLY A 72 6.47 8.59 -2.33
CA GLY A 72 5.29 8.49 -3.17
C GLY A 72 4.51 9.79 -3.22
N GLN A 73 3.39 9.77 -3.95
CA GLN A 73 2.46 10.88 -4.02
C GLN A 73 1.19 10.53 -3.24
N ILE A 74 0.68 11.49 -2.47
CA ILE A 74 -0.48 11.31 -1.61
C ILE A 74 -1.76 10.91 -2.37
N ASP A 75 -1.85 11.26 -3.65
CA ASP A 75 -2.98 10.95 -4.53
C ASP A 75 -2.75 9.70 -5.39
N ALA A 76 -1.58 9.08 -5.30
CA ALA A 76 -1.21 7.86 -6.03
C ALA A 76 -0.46 6.88 -5.11
N LEU A 77 -1.09 6.50 -4.00
CA LEU A 77 -0.49 5.60 -3.01
C LEU A 77 -0.21 4.20 -3.54
N ASP A 78 -0.89 3.77 -4.62
CA ASP A 78 -0.53 2.53 -5.30
C ASP A 78 0.90 2.58 -5.83
N ASN A 79 1.41 3.76 -6.22
CA ASN A 79 2.78 3.92 -6.73
C ASN A 79 3.81 4.19 -5.62
N LEU A 80 3.45 4.00 -4.36
CA LEU A 80 4.34 4.20 -3.22
C LEU A 80 5.46 3.15 -3.22
N SER A 81 6.68 3.62 -3.00
CA SER A 81 7.87 2.78 -2.86
C SER A 81 8.38 2.84 -1.43
N VAL A 82 8.66 1.68 -0.86
CA VAL A 82 9.34 1.52 0.42
C VAL A 82 10.70 0.88 0.19
N SER A 83 11.76 1.48 0.73
CA SER A 83 13.11 0.99 0.54
C SER A 83 14.01 1.15 1.76
N GLY A 84 15.23 0.62 1.65
CA GLY A 84 16.30 0.77 2.66
C GLY A 84 16.43 -0.43 3.60
N THR A 85 15.54 -1.41 3.46
CA THR A 85 15.62 -2.70 4.14
C THR A 85 15.18 -3.83 3.20
N LYS A 86 15.74 -5.03 3.37
CA LYS A 86 15.57 -6.15 2.43
C LYS A 86 14.10 -6.49 2.16
N THR A 87 13.28 -6.66 3.20
CA THR A 87 11.88 -7.08 3.06
C THR A 87 11.06 -6.01 2.35
N ASN A 88 11.31 -4.74 2.68
CA ASN A 88 10.65 -3.62 2.00
C ASN A 88 11.07 -3.49 0.54
N ASP A 89 12.36 -3.63 0.23
CA ASP A 89 12.86 -3.56 -1.15
C ASP A 89 12.23 -4.66 -2.02
N GLU A 90 12.17 -5.89 -1.51
CA GLU A 90 11.55 -7.04 -2.18
C GLU A 90 10.04 -6.82 -2.37
N ASN A 91 9.33 -6.42 -1.32
CA ASN A 91 7.89 -6.16 -1.38
C ASN A 91 7.55 -5.00 -2.33
N SER A 92 8.35 -3.94 -2.36
CA SER A 92 8.16 -2.82 -3.30
C SER A 92 8.36 -3.24 -4.75
N LYS A 93 9.32 -4.14 -5.05
CA LYS A 93 9.48 -4.70 -6.39
C LYS A 93 8.26 -5.51 -6.82
N VAL A 94 7.76 -6.38 -5.93
CA VAL A 94 6.55 -7.18 -6.19
C VAL A 94 5.35 -6.27 -6.42
N ARG A 95 5.12 -5.28 -5.54
CA ARG A 95 4.05 -4.30 -5.71
C ARG A 95 4.15 -3.55 -7.02
N GLY A 96 5.35 -3.08 -7.39
CA GLY A 96 5.55 -2.40 -8.68
C GLY A 96 5.11 -3.25 -9.86
N PHE A 97 5.45 -4.54 -9.87
CA PHE A 97 4.99 -5.48 -10.89
C PHE A 97 3.47 -5.68 -10.85
N THR A 98 2.89 -5.97 -9.68
CA THR A 98 1.45 -6.18 -9.52
C THR A 98 0.64 -4.94 -9.93
N ASN A 99 1.12 -3.75 -9.59
CA ASN A 99 0.47 -2.50 -9.96
C ASN A 99 0.54 -2.26 -11.47
N ALA A 100 1.67 -2.55 -12.11
CA ALA A 100 1.78 -2.45 -13.56
C ALA A 100 0.77 -3.39 -14.27
N VAL A 101 0.61 -4.62 -13.78
CA VAL A 101 -0.41 -5.56 -14.26
C VAL A 101 -1.82 -5.01 -14.01
N TYR A 102 -2.11 -4.54 -12.79
CA TYR A 102 -3.40 -3.97 -12.44
C TYR A 102 -3.78 -2.77 -13.32
N GLN A 103 -2.85 -1.83 -13.55
CA GLN A 103 -3.07 -0.67 -14.42
C GLN A 103 -3.35 -1.06 -15.88
N ARG A 104 -2.81 -2.18 -16.36
CA ARG A 104 -3.12 -2.73 -17.70
C ARG A 104 -4.50 -3.36 -17.77
N ILE A 105 -4.94 -4.04 -16.71
CA ILE A 105 -6.21 -4.78 -16.65
C ILE A 105 -7.39 -3.87 -16.33
N ARG A 106 -7.19 -2.85 -15.49
CA ARG A 106 -8.24 -1.93 -15.05
C ARG A 106 -9.06 -1.31 -16.19
N PRO A 107 -8.48 -0.69 -17.25
CA PRO A 107 -9.26 -0.09 -18.32
C PRO A 107 -10.05 -1.12 -19.14
N LEU A 108 -9.51 -2.34 -19.30
CA LEU A 108 -10.20 -3.45 -19.95
C LEU A 108 -11.42 -3.87 -19.13
N ARG A 109 -11.27 -3.99 -17.80
CA ARG A 109 -12.40 -4.30 -16.90
C ARG A 109 -13.44 -3.20 -16.82
N GLU A 110 -13.03 -1.94 -16.91
CA GLU A 110 -13.98 -0.81 -16.99
C GLU A 110 -14.76 -0.87 -18.30
N SER A 111 -14.08 -1.14 -19.43
CA SER A 111 -14.72 -1.31 -20.74
C SER A 111 -15.70 -2.48 -20.80
N LEU A 112 -15.40 -3.60 -20.11
CA LEU A 112 -16.31 -4.75 -20.00
C LEU A 112 -17.65 -4.44 -19.30
N LYS A 113 -17.72 -3.38 -18.48
CA LYS A 113 -18.99 -3.00 -17.82
C LYS A 113 -20.02 -2.40 -18.79
N ASP A 114 -19.54 -1.83 -19.89
CA ASP A 114 -20.35 -1.13 -20.87
C ASP A 114 -20.71 -2.02 -22.07
N ILE A 115 -20.18 -3.24 -22.12
CA ILE A 115 -20.40 -4.21 -23.19
C ILE A 115 -21.39 -5.29 -22.72
N SER A 116 -22.37 -5.62 -23.56
CA SER A 116 -23.27 -6.75 -23.28
C SER A 116 -22.49 -8.06 -23.18
N LYS A 117 -22.73 -8.81 -22.10
CA LYS A 117 -22.08 -10.10 -21.82
C LYS A 117 -22.28 -11.16 -22.89
N GLU A 118 -23.29 -10.99 -23.74
CA GLU A 118 -23.66 -11.91 -24.82
C GLU A 118 -23.01 -11.55 -26.16
N SER A 119 -22.22 -10.47 -26.21
CA SER A 119 -21.59 -10.01 -27.45
C SER A 119 -20.22 -10.66 -27.67
N ALA A 120 -19.86 -10.90 -28.93
CA ALA A 120 -18.53 -11.37 -29.31
C ALA A 120 -17.41 -10.42 -28.84
N ALA A 121 -17.69 -9.12 -28.75
CA ALA A 121 -16.78 -8.11 -28.21
C ALA A 121 -16.49 -8.31 -26.72
N TYR A 122 -17.45 -8.86 -25.95
CA TYR A 122 -17.22 -9.22 -24.55
C TYR A 122 -16.28 -10.41 -24.43
N GLU A 123 -16.47 -11.46 -25.23
CA GLU A 123 -15.58 -12.64 -25.23
C GLU A 123 -14.14 -12.29 -25.66
N GLU A 124 -13.98 -11.49 -26.73
CA GLU A 124 -12.67 -11.02 -27.18
C GLU A 124 -11.95 -10.21 -26.09
N MET A 125 -12.69 -9.35 -25.40
CA MET A 125 -12.13 -8.51 -24.33
C MET A 125 -11.81 -9.32 -23.07
N VAL A 126 -12.59 -10.34 -22.71
CA VAL A 126 -12.23 -11.29 -21.62
C VAL A 126 -10.93 -12.04 -21.95
N ASN A 127 -10.79 -12.56 -23.17
CA ASN A 127 -9.56 -13.22 -23.61
C ASN A 127 -8.35 -12.28 -23.57
N SER A 128 -8.55 -10.99 -23.86
CA SER A 128 -7.49 -9.96 -23.77
C SER A 128 -7.05 -9.65 -22.33
N VAL A 129 -7.92 -9.88 -21.33
CA VAL A 129 -7.58 -9.76 -19.91
C VAL A 129 -6.78 -10.98 -19.46
N ASP A 130 -7.23 -12.18 -19.83
CA ASP A 130 -6.61 -13.45 -19.41
C ASP A 130 -5.19 -13.63 -19.97
N THR A 131 -4.90 -13.07 -21.14
CA THR A 131 -3.56 -13.08 -21.77
C THR A 131 -2.57 -12.06 -21.18
N LYS A 132 -3.03 -11.17 -20.28
CA LYS A 132 -2.20 -10.13 -19.65
C LYS A 132 -1.85 -10.41 -18.18
N VAL A 133 -2.32 -11.53 -17.64
CA VAL A 133 -2.01 -12.07 -16.31
C VAL A 133 -0.90 -13.12 -16.45
#